data_AF-A0A2W6TY41-F1
#
_entry.id   AF-A0A2W6TY41-F1
#
_cell.length_a   1.000
_cell.length_b   1.000
_cell.length_c   1.000
_cell.angle_alpha   90.00
_cell.angle_beta   90.00
_cell.angle_gamma   90.00
#
_symmetry.space_group_name_H-M   'P 1'
#
loop_
_entity.id
_entity.type
_entity.pdbx_description
1 polymer ?
#
loop_
_entity_poly.entity_id
_entity_poly.type
_entity_poly.pdbx_seq_one_letter_code
_entity_poly.pdbx_strand_id
1 'polypeptide(L)'
;VEVAVKRRQAGDSILEAAIEGSRARFRPILMTSFAFIAGLVPLVFAGGAGAIGNHTIGASALGGMLIGTLFGVIVIPGLYYIFAKLSDGRKMIKDEDESPLSEDMIHYE
;
A
#
# COMPACT_ATOMS: atom_id res chain seq x y z
N VAL A 1 -1.02 0.12 7.25
CA VAL A 1 0.14 0.29 8.15
C VAL A 1 -0.40 0.99 9.35
N GLU A 2 -0.78 2.27 9.30
CA GLU A 2 -1.40 2.93 10.48
C GLU A 2 -2.59 2.16 11.07
N VAL A 3 -3.54 1.71 10.23
CA VAL A 3 -4.66 0.85 10.67
C VAL A 3 -4.17 -0.48 11.28
N ALA A 4 -3.14 -1.10 10.72
CA ALA A 4 -2.60 -2.37 11.21
C ALA A 4 -1.89 -2.20 12.57
N VAL A 5 -1.13 -1.11 12.72
CA VAL A 5 -0.44 -0.76 13.97
C VAL A 5 -1.46 -0.45 15.07
N LYS A 6 -2.46 0.38 14.77
CA LYS A 6 -3.56 0.69 15.71
C LYS A 6 -4.33 -0.56 16.15
N ARG A 7 -4.61 -1.50 15.24
CA ARG A 7 -5.28 -2.77 15.59
C ARG A 7 -4.39 -3.69 16.44
N ARG A 8 -3.07 -3.71 16.18
CA ARG A 8 -2.11 -4.44 17.01
C ARG A 8 -2.02 -3.88 18.43
N GLN A 9 -1.99 -2.55 18.58
CA GLN A 9 -2.06 -1.87 19.87
C GLN A 9 -3.39 -2.14 20.60
N ALA A 10 -4.48 -2.30 19.85
CA ALA A 10 -5.78 -2.69 20.39
C ALA A 10 -5.88 -4.18 20.82
N GLY A 11 -4.79 -4.95 20.69
CA GLY A 11 -4.69 -6.34 21.16
C GLY A 11 -5.02 -7.40 20.11
N ASP A 12 -5.30 -7.04 18.86
CA ASP A 12 -5.58 -8.00 17.80
C ASP A 12 -4.36 -8.89 17.50
N SER A 13 -4.61 -10.11 17.03
CA SER A 13 -3.55 -10.97 16.53
C SER A 13 -2.85 -10.32 15.33
N ILE A 14 -1.57 -10.63 15.11
CA ILE A 14 -0.78 -10.09 13.98
C ILE A 14 -1.50 -10.32 12.65
N LEU A 15 -2.14 -11.48 12.51
CA LEU A 15 -2.86 -11.85 11.31
C LEU A 15 -4.09 -10.95 11.09
N GLU A 16 -4.89 -10.71 12.14
CA GLU A 16 -6.09 -9.86 12.05
C GLU A 16 -5.73 -8.40 11.76
N ALA A 17 -4.72 -7.87 12.46
CA ALA A 17 -4.19 -6.53 12.22
C ALA A 17 -3.66 -6.38 10.77
N ALA A 18 -2.97 -7.40 10.26
CA ALA A 18 -2.48 -7.45 8.88
C ALA A 18 -3.62 -7.45 7.86
N ILE A 19 -4.64 -8.27 8.08
CA ILE A 19 -5.80 -8.39 7.18
C ILE A 19 -6.55 -7.06 7.11
N GLU A 20 -6.84 -6.44 8.25
CA GLU A 20 -7.59 -5.19 8.29
C GLU A 20 -6.81 -4.02 7.68
N GLY A 21 -5.51 -3.94 7.99
CA GLY A 21 -4.63 -2.97 7.36
C GLY A 21 -4.48 -3.13 5.85
N SER A 22 -4.58 -4.36 5.35
CA SER A 22 -4.55 -4.66 3.91
C SER A 22 -5.88 -4.28 3.25
N ARG A 23 -7.00 -4.60 3.90
CA ARG A 23 -8.35 -4.26 3.42
C ARG A 23 -8.56 -2.75 3.29
N ALA A 24 -8.06 -1.97 4.25
CA ALA A 24 -8.14 -0.52 4.24
C ALA A 24 -7.49 0.11 3.00
N ARG A 25 -6.53 -0.57 2.37
CA ARG A 25 -5.78 -0.07 1.21
C ARG A 25 -6.15 -0.70 -0.11
N PHE A 26 -6.79 -1.87 -0.07
CA PHE A 26 -7.17 -2.59 -1.27
C PHE A 26 -8.02 -1.72 -2.23
N ARG A 27 -9.04 -1.04 -1.70
CA ARG A 27 -9.88 -0.11 -2.48
C ARG A 27 -9.08 1.04 -3.10
N PRO A 28 -8.31 1.84 -2.33
CA PRO A 28 -7.44 2.88 -2.88
C PRO A 28 -6.43 2.38 -3.93
N ILE A 29 -5.77 1.25 -3.69
CA ILE A 29 -4.77 0.67 -4.62
C ILE A 29 -5.42 0.32 -5.96
N LEU A 30 -6.59 -0.33 -5.92
CA LEU A 30 -7.32 -0.66 -7.14
C LEU A 30 -7.83 0.60 -7.86
N MET A 31 -8.31 1.59 -7.11
CA MET A 31 -8.80 2.85 -7.70
C MET A 31 -7.72 3.55 -8.52
N THR A 32 -6.52 3.74 -7.96
CA THR A 32 -5.43 4.41 -8.67
C THR A 32 -4.94 3.59 -9.86
N SER A 33 -4.84 2.26 -9.69
CA SER A 33 -4.41 1.35 -10.75
C SER A 33 -5.37 1.39 -11.94
N PHE A 34 -6.67 1.27 -11.69
CA PHE A 34 -7.67 1.29 -12.75
C PHE A 34 -7.79 2.66 -13.42
N ALA A 35 -7.71 3.75 -12.66
CA ALA A 35 -7.71 5.09 -13.23
C ALA A 35 -6.53 5.31 -14.19
N PHE A 36 -5.32 4.87 -13.80
CA PHE A 36 -4.14 4.98 -14.63
C PHE A 36 -4.24 4.09 -15.88
N ILE A 37 -4.66 2.84 -15.74
CA ILE A 37 -4.87 1.92 -16.87
C ILE A 37 -5.87 2.53 -17.86
N ALA A 38 -7.02 3.04 -17.38
CA ALA A 38 -8.01 3.70 -18.21
C ALA A 38 -7.44 4.93 -18.94
N GLY A 39 -6.59 5.72 -18.26
CA GLY A 39 -5.90 6.85 -18.88
C GLY A 39 -4.88 6.47 -19.96
N LEU A 40 -4.32 5.25 -19.90
CA LEU A 40 -3.38 4.74 -20.91
C LEU A 40 -4.06 4.07 -22.11
N VAL A 41 -5.34 3.68 -22.00
CA VAL A 41 -6.09 3.03 -23.08
C VAL A 41 -5.97 3.79 -24.41
N PRO A 42 -6.17 5.12 -24.48
CA PRO A 42 -6.07 5.86 -25.74
C PRO A 42 -4.65 5.84 -26.34
N LEU A 43 -3.61 5.80 -25.51
CA LEU A 43 -2.22 5.73 -25.96
C LEU A 43 -1.93 4.41 -26.67
N VAL A 44 -2.50 3.32 -26.20
CA VAL A 44 -2.34 1.97 -26.80
C VAL A 44 -3.04 1.87 -28.16
N PHE A 45 -4.07 2.68 -28.40
CA PHE A 45 -4.80 2.73 -29.68
C PHE A 45 -4.43 3.92 -30.57
N ALA A 46 -3.48 4.76 -30.15
CA ALA A 46 -3.12 5.97 -30.88
C ALA A 46 -2.56 5.67 -32.27
N GLY A 47 -3.08 6.32 -33.30
CA GLY A 47 -2.58 6.23 -34.68
C GLY A 47 -1.88 7.52 -35.12
N GLY A 48 -1.15 7.46 -36.24
CA GLY A 48 -0.48 8.63 -36.84
C GLY A 48 0.94 8.88 -36.33
N ALA A 49 1.40 10.12 -36.40
CA ALA A 49 2.75 10.50 -36.00
C ALA A 49 2.97 10.19 -34.51
N GLY A 50 4.05 9.46 -34.19
CA GLY A 50 4.36 9.05 -32.82
C GLY A 50 3.56 7.84 -32.32
N ALA A 51 2.73 7.18 -33.15
CA ALA A 51 1.97 6.00 -32.76
C ALA A 51 2.84 4.88 -32.16
N ILE A 52 4.00 4.60 -32.77
CA ILE A 52 4.94 3.59 -32.25
C ILE A 52 5.41 3.95 -30.83
N GLY A 53 5.70 5.24 -30.56
CA GLY A 53 6.10 5.70 -29.25
C GLY A 53 4.97 5.59 -28.22
N ASN A 54 3.77 6.03 -28.60
CA ASN A 54 2.58 5.95 -27.74
C ASN A 54 2.19 4.51 -27.41
N HIS A 55 2.23 3.61 -28.40
CA HIS A 55 2.00 2.17 -28.19
C HIS A 55 3.04 1.57 -27.26
N THR A 56 4.32 1.88 -27.47
CA THR A 56 5.41 1.33 -26.65
C THR A 56 5.27 1.75 -25.19
N ILE A 57 5.08 3.04 -24.93
CA ILE A 57 4.94 3.57 -23.57
C ILE A 57 3.63 3.10 -22.94
N GLY A 58 2.52 3.20 -23.68
CA GLY A 58 1.19 2.82 -23.20
C GLY A 58 1.10 1.34 -22.85
N ALA A 59 1.58 0.45 -23.73
CA ALA A 59 1.54 -0.99 -23.50
C ALA A 59 2.48 -1.42 -22.36
N SER A 60 3.70 -0.86 -22.30
CA SER A 60 4.66 -1.17 -21.24
C SER A 60 4.14 -0.74 -19.87
N ALA A 61 3.60 0.47 -19.76
CA ALA A 61 3.09 1.01 -18.50
C ALA A 61 1.78 0.31 -18.06
N LEU A 62 0.87 0.00 -19.00
CA LEU A 62 -0.35 -0.75 -18.71
C LEU A 62 -0.04 -2.16 -18.20
N GLY A 63 0.85 -2.88 -18.89
CA GLY A 63 1.28 -4.21 -18.47
C GLY A 63 1.98 -4.19 -17.11
N GLY A 64 2.90 -3.23 -16.92
CA GLY A 64 3.60 -3.04 -15.64
C GLY A 64 2.65 -2.74 -14.49
N MET A 65 1.63 -1.92 -14.70
CA MET A 65 0.64 -1.62 -13.66
C MET A 65 -0.25 -2.82 -13.35
N LEU A 66 -0.73 -3.57 -14.36
CA LEU A 66 -1.54 -4.77 -14.11
C LEU A 66 -0.79 -5.81 -13.28
N ILE A 67 0.44 -6.13 -13.70
CA ILE A 67 1.29 -7.09 -12.99
C ILE A 67 1.65 -6.54 -11.60
N GLY A 68 2.11 -5.30 -11.53
CA GLY A 68 2.51 -4.64 -10.28
C GLY A 68 1.38 -4.59 -9.25
N THR A 69 0.15 -4.30 -9.67
CA THR A 69 -1.01 -4.27 -8.78
C THR A 69 -1.41 -5.67 -8.29
N LEU A 70 -1.44 -6.67 -9.18
CA LEU A 70 -1.73 -8.06 -8.80
C LEU A 70 -0.71 -8.60 -7.79
N PHE A 71 0.58 -8.46 -8.10
CA PHE A 71 1.64 -8.88 -7.20
C PHE A 71 1.65 -8.03 -5.92
N GLY A 72 1.51 -6.72 -6.02
CA GLY A 72 1.52 -5.80 -4.87
C GLY A 72 0.43 -6.09 -3.85
N VAL A 73 -0.79 -6.39 -4.31
CA VAL A 73 -1.92 -6.76 -3.44
C VAL A 73 -1.64 -8.03 -2.63
N ILE A 74 -0.85 -8.98 -3.15
CA ILE A 74 -0.53 -10.23 -2.46
C ILE A 74 0.76 -10.11 -1.64
N VAL A 75 1.80 -9.50 -2.22
CA VAL A 75 3.14 -9.40 -1.65
C VAL A 75 3.17 -8.45 -0.47
N ILE A 76 2.49 -7.30 -0.52
CA ILE A 76 2.55 -6.30 0.55
C ILE A 76 1.96 -6.84 1.88
N PRO A 77 0.78 -7.48 1.92
CA PRO A 77 0.26 -8.12 3.13
C PRO A 77 1.17 -9.24 3.65
N GLY A 78 1.73 -10.06 2.73
CA GLY A 78 2.65 -11.14 3.08
C GLY A 78 3.93 -10.62 3.74
N LEU A 79 4.54 -9.58 3.17
CA LEU A 79 5.71 -8.92 3.76
C LEU A 79 5.38 -8.33 5.14
N TYR A 80 4.24 -7.65 5.28
CA TYR A 80 3.81 -7.13 6.59
C TYR A 80 3.69 -8.25 7.62
N TYR A 81 3.05 -9.37 7.29
CA TYR A 81 2.93 -10.51 8.19
C TYR A 81 4.29 -11.08 8.62
N ILE A 82 5.23 -11.22 7.67
CA ILE A 82 6.59 -11.72 7.97
C ILE A 82 7.31 -10.78 8.93
N PHE A 83 7.32 -9.48 8.64
CA PHE A 83 8.00 -8.49 9.49
C PHE A 83 7.33 -8.35 10.86
N ALA A 84 6.00 -8.32 10.90
CA ALA A 84 5.25 -8.23 12.15
C ALA A 84 5.51 -9.46 13.03
N LYS A 85 5.57 -10.68 12.46
CA LYS A 85 5.92 -11.90 13.16
C LYS A 85 7.38 -11.90 13.64
N LEU A 86 8.30 -11.30 12.88
CA LEU A 86 9.71 -11.20 13.25
C LEU A 86 9.97 -10.20 14.38
N SER A 87 9.18 -9.12 14.42
CA SER A 87 9.17 -8.12 15.50
C SER A 87 8.39 -8.57 16.73
N ASP A 88 7.50 -9.56 16.60
CA ASP A 88 6.73 -10.07 17.74
C ASP A 88 7.68 -10.68 18.79
N GLY A 89 7.62 -10.17 20.01
CA GLY A 89 8.50 -10.59 21.11
C GLY A 89 9.91 -9.97 21.11
N ARG A 90 10.26 -9.10 20.15
CA ARG A 90 11.48 -8.28 20.20
C ARG A 90 11.10 -6.80 20.09
N LYS A 91 11.19 -6.04 21.19
CA LYS A 91 11.21 -4.57 21.14
C LYS A 91 12.40 -4.15 20.27
N MET A 92 12.17 -3.92 18.98
CA MET A 92 13.22 -3.49 18.05
C MET A 92 13.52 -1.99 18.19
N ILE A 93 12.62 -1.22 18.81
CA ILE A 93 12.84 0.19 19.12
C ILE A 93 12.66 0.37 20.63
N LYS A 94 13.70 0.90 21.29
CA LYS A 94 13.76 1.01 22.76
C LYS A 94 13.06 2.27 23.28
N ASP A 95 12.62 3.16 22.39
CA ASP A 95 11.98 4.46 22.67
C ASP A 95 10.96 4.82 21.57
N GLU A 96 9.97 3.95 21.30
CA GLU A 96 8.82 4.34 20.46
C GLU A 96 7.82 5.06 21.37
N ASP A 97 7.84 6.40 21.32
CA ASP A 97 6.79 7.22 21.89
C ASP A 97 5.56 7.10 20.98
N GLU A 98 4.61 6.26 21.39
CA GLU A 98 3.34 6.07 20.67
C GLU A 98 2.38 7.25 20.87
N SER A 99 2.75 8.19 21.73
CA SER A 99 1.95 9.38 22.06
C SER A 99 2.15 10.42 20.95
N PRO A 100 1.10 10.80 20.21
CA PRO A 100 1.21 11.95 19.32
C PRO A 100 1.52 13.19 20.17
N LEU A 101 2.54 13.97 19.79
CA LEU A 101 3.02 15.20 20.47
C LEU A 101 1.92 16.21 20.86
N SER A 102 0.73 16.09 20.27
CA SER A 102 -0.47 16.84 20.64
C SER A 102 -1.06 16.49 22.00
N GLU A 103 -0.88 15.26 22.52
CA GLU A 103 -1.38 14.86 23.85
C GLU A 103 -0.48 15.38 24.98
N ASP A 104 0.84 15.41 24.78
CA ASP A 104 1.78 15.96 25.78
C ASP A 104 1.57 17.46 26.03
N MET A 105 1.12 18.20 25.02
CA MET A 105 0.82 19.63 25.16
C MET A 105 -0.44 19.91 26.00
N ILE A 106 -1.36 18.96 26.10
CA ILE A 106 -2.61 19.12 26.87
C ILE A 106 -2.38 18.87 28.36
N HIS A 107 -1.33 18.12 28.72
CA HIS A 107 -1.05 17.78 30.11
C HIS A 107 -0.26 18.86 30.88
N TYR A 108 0.12 19.95 30.20
CA TYR A 108 0.92 21.07 30.75
C TYR A 108 0.13 22.37 30.98
N GLU A 109 -1.19 22.37 30.82
CA GLU A 109 -2.09 23.48 31.23
C GLU A 109 -2.91 23.14 32.48
#